data_AF-A0A7V6E0I0-F1
#
_entry.id   AF-A0A7V6E0I0-F1
#
_cell.length_a   1.000
_cell.length_b   1.000
_cell.length_c   1.000
_cell.angle_alpha   90.00
_cell.angle_beta   90.00
_cell.angle_gamma   90.00
#
_symmetry.space_group_name_H-M   'P 1'
#
loop_
_entity.id
_entity.type
_entity.pdbx_description
1 polymer ?
#
loop_
_entity_poly.entity_id
_entity_poly.type
_entity_poly.pdbx_seq_one_letter_code
_entity_poly.pdbx_strand_id
1 'polypeptide(L)'
;MGKPSGDPFTEGFPTSAQGAYIVVRADYTMFSNKPGIGAPLTLLDRGRKPEDYYMTIQWIRDPVRIWQKLYLLPEDSLRAFCNIEILAYNDAADSHIVGFKLFIDPKVGDNPNPVLEFPTGVQATTCKFTGPNIPAYWTLYEDSPDQGEGYSLAQGVPFGRDMLFPDEVAFANASDLDNSEWYFPFVPGIPITDLAMAFRWDNISMSPFSWYIVQIYYGGGYPSFYGISPANLDRPNTVELGRPYPNPFNARVSVPFEIIERPRLVSWNIYDITGRVVRHSKPEYIEPGQYSVRWDGRSDYGGELASGVYLFSMWADGVRRTQRLVILE
;
A
#
# COMPACT_ATOMS: atom_id res chain seq x y z
N MET A 1 23.36 -0.24 -1.67
CA MET A 1 24.19 0.71 -0.91
C MET A 1 23.37 1.31 0.22
N GLY A 2 23.70 0.96 1.46
CA GLY A 2 23.18 1.59 2.67
C GLY A 2 23.77 2.98 2.87
N LYS A 3 23.49 3.57 4.03
CA LYS A 3 24.05 4.84 4.52
C LYS A 3 25.58 4.93 4.25
N PRO A 4 26.20 6.12 4.32
CA PRO A 4 27.66 6.24 4.43
C PRO A 4 28.27 5.35 5.53
N SER A 5 27.49 4.94 6.54
CA SER A 5 27.85 3.98 7.61
C SER A 5 27.61 2.48 7.31
N GLY A 6 26.94 2.13 6.21
CA GLY A 6 26.62 0.74 5.85
C GLY A 6 25.28 0.19 6.37
N ASP A 7 24.48 0.96 7.12
CA ASP A 7 23.17 0.51 7.62
C ASP A 7 22.06 0.65 6.56
N PRO A 8 21.06 -0.25 6.51
CA PRO A 8 19.94 -0.17 5.57
C PRO A 8 18.99 1.00 5.92
N PHE A 9 18.38 1.60 4.89
CA PHE A 9 17.33 2.64 5.01
C PHE A 9 16.08 2.22 5.80
N THR A 10 16.02 0.96 6.22
CA THR A 10 14.92 0.36 6.97
C THR A 10 15.26 0.16 8.45
N GLU A 11 16.24 0.89 8.97
CA GLU A 11 16.65 0.76 10.37
C GLU A 11 15.46 0.98 11.31
N GLY A 12 15.22 0.01 12.18
CA GLY A 12 14.08 0.04 13.09
C GLY A 12 12.74 -0.40 12.50
N PHE A 13 12.62 -0.62 11.19
CA PHE A 13 11.39 -1.15 10.62
C PHE A 13 11.23 -2.65 10.91
N PRO A 14 10.08 -3.14 11.41
CA PRO A 14 8.93 -2.41 11.97
C PRO A 14 8.95 -2.29 13.51
N THR A 15 9.99 -2.80 14.16
CA THR A 15 9.99 -3.12 15.60
C THR A 15 10.59 -2.03 16.50
N SER A 16 11.27 -1.04 15.93
CA SER A 16 11.74 0.15 16.63
C SER A 16 10.94 1.36 16.16
N ALA A 17 9.94 1.73 16.95
CA ALA A 17 9.11 2.92 16.76
C ALA A 17 9.89 4.26 16.83
N GLN A 18 11.21 4.21 16.98
CA GLN A 18 12.10 5.36 16.90
C GLN A 18 12.48 5.72 15.45
N GLY A 19 12.52 4.75 14.54
CA GLY A 19 12.89 4.99 13.12
C GLY A 19 11.69 5.01 12.18
N ALA A 20 10.69 4.17 12.43
CA ALA A 20 9.45 4.17 11.66
C ALA A 20 8.29 3.60 12.48
N TYR A 21 7.09 4.12 12.28
CA TYR A 21 5.88 3.58 12.90
C TYR A 21 4.65 3.80 12.02
N ILE A 22 3.65 2.96 12.23
CA ILE A 22 2.34 3.05 11.58
C ILE A 22 1.29 3.41 12.63
N VAL A 23 0.37 4.28 12.23
CA VAL A 23 -0.88 4.55 12.93
C VAL A 23 -2.00 4.12 12.00
N VAL A 24 -2.92 3.30 12.50
CA VAL A 24 -4.13 2.88 11.80
C VAL A 24 -5.31 3.50 12.52
N ARG A 25 -6.17 4.19 11.77
CA ARG A 25 -7.48 4.57 12.27
C ARG A 25 -8.48 3.57 11.72
N ALA A 26 -9.22 2.90 12.59
CA ALA A 26 -10.38 2.10 12.21
C ALA A 26 -11.60 2.74 12.88
N ASP A 27 -12.51 3.22 12.06
CA ASP A 27 -13.65 4.05 12.41
C ASP A 27 -13.21 5.27 13.25
N TYR A 28 -13.54 5.28 14.53
CA TYR A 28 -13.25 6.38 15.45
C TYR A 28 -12.08 6.10 16.40
N THR A 29 -11.44 4.94 16.29
CA THR A 29 -10.35 4.56 17.19
C THR A 29 -9.02 4.48 16.44
N MET A 30 -7.99 4.99 17.10
CA MET A 30 -6.62 4.98 16.60
C MET A 30 -5.81 3.89 17.26
N PHE A 31 -4.95 3.25 16.47
CA PHE A 31 -4.05 2.21 16.89
C PHE A 31 -2.65 2.48 16.36
N SER A 32 -1.60 2.17 17.12
CA SER A 32 -0.23 2.28 16.64
C SER A 32 0.67 1.16 17.17
N ASN A 33 1.72 0.85 16.41
CA ASN A 33 2.86 0.08 16.92
C ASN A 33 3.86 0.97 17.71
N LYS A 34 3.61 2.29 17.81
CA LYS A 34 4.35 3.21 18.66
C LYS A 34 3.64 3.41 20.01
N PRO A 35 4.32 3.16 21.15
CA PRO A 35 3.78 3.49 22.46
C PRO A 35 3.44 4.97 22.58
N GLY A 36 2.30 5.28 23.21
CA GLY A 36 1.84 6.65 23.44
C GLY A 36 0.97 7.24 22.33
N ILE A 37 0.80 6.57 21.19
CA ILE A 37 -0.09 7.01 20.11
C ILE A 37 -1.25 6.02 19.97
N GLY A 38 -2.45 6.43 20.40
CA GLY A 38 -3.64 5.58 20.35
C GLY A 38 -3.48 4.28 21.16
N ALA A 39 -4.32 3.29 20.86
CA ALA A 39 -4.24 1.96 21.47
C ALA A 39 -3.18 1.08 20.76
N PRO A 40 -2.65 0.04 21.42
CA PRO A 40 -1.64 -0.81 20.78
C PRO A 40 -2.17 -1.58 19.56
N LEU A 41 -1.41 -1.58 18.46
CA LEU A 41 -1.56 -2.56 17.37
C LEU A 41 -0.89 -3.88 17.79
N THR A 42 -1.64 -4.98 17.74
CA THR A 42 -1.13 -6.29 18.14
C THR A 42 -0.49 -7.00 16.94
N LEU A 43 0.80 -7.32 17.07
CA LEU A 43 1.54 -8.13 16.11
C LEU A 43 1.04 -9.58 16.18
N LEU A 44 0.58 -10.14 15.06
CA LEU A 44 0.17 -11.54 14.96
C LEU A 44 1.31 -12.43 14.48
N ASP A 45 1.93 -12.07 13.35
CA ASP A 45 2.93 -12.90 12.70
C ASP A 45 3.96 -12.03 11.96
N ARG A 46 5.16 -12.57 11.83
CA ARG A 46 6.28 -12.00 11.09
C ARG A 46 6.90 -13.07 10.21
N GLY A 47 6.70 -12.95 8.90
CA GLY A 47 7.38 -13.77 7.90
C GLY A 47 8.63 -13.06 7.38
N ARG A 48 9.79 -13.68 7.55
CA ARG A 48 11.03 -13.33 6.83
C ARG A 48 11.56 -14.60 6.17
N LYS A 49 11.83 -14.56 4.86
CA LYS A 49 12.51 -15.64 4.15
C LYS A 49 13.89 -15.13 3.68
N PRO A 50 15.00 -15.83 3.99
CA PRO A 50 16.37 -15.36 3.68
C PRO A 50 16.66 -15.12 2.19
N GLU A 51 16.05 -15.91 1.32
CA GLU A 51 16.10 -15.81 -0.15
C GLU A 51 15.15 -14.76 -0.75
N ASP A 52 14.23 -14.26 0.06
CA ASP A 52 13.17 -13.38 -0.38
C ASP A 52 13.50 -11.95 0.03
N TYR A 53 13.67 -11.14 -0.98
CA TYR A 53 13.77 -9.69 -1.00
C TYR A 53 12.56 -8.97 -0.33
N TYR A 54 11.84 -9.57 0.64
CA TYR A 54 10.72 -8.96 1.35
C TYR A 54 10.50 -9.47 2.79
N MET A 55 9.79 -8.67 3.59
CA MET A 55 9.32 -8.97 4.94
C MET A 55 7.82 -8.69 5.02
N THR A 56 7.02 -9.61 5.56
CA THR A 56 5.60 -9.40 5.81
C THR A 56 5.32 -9.37 7.31
N ILE A 57 4.53 -8.39 7.74
CA ILE A 57 4.11 -8.17 9.11
C ILE A 57 2.60 -8.14 9.12
N GLN A 58 2.00 -8.98 9.96
CA GLN A 58 0.56 -9.00 10.14
C GLN A 58 0.20 -8.38 11.48
N TRP A 59 -0.64 -7.35 11.44
CA TRP A 59 -1.27 -6.74 12.59
C TRP A 59 -2.73 -7.18 12.63
N ILE A 60 -3.20 -7.64 13.79
CA ILE A 60 -4.64 -7.92 13.97
C ILE A 60 -5.33 -6.72 14.58
N ARG A 61 -6.46 -6.37 13.98
CA ARG A 61 -7.55 -5.68 14.65
C ARG A 61 -8.87 -6.28 14.17
N ASP A 62 -9.77 -6.62 15.08
CA ASP A 62 -11.15 -6.92 14.69
C ASP A 62 -11.91 -5.61 14.53
N PRO A 63 -12.69 -5.42 13.44
CA PRO A 63 -12.93 -6.34 12.33
C PRO A 63 -12.02 -6.18 11.10
N VAL A 64 -11.12 -5.18 11.09
CA VAL A 64 -10.23 -4.90 9.94
C VAL A 64 -8.82 -5.44 10.19
N ARG A 65 -8.43 -6.43 9.40
CA ARG A 65 -7.08 -7.00 9.41
C ARG A 65 -6.12 -6.11 8.62
N ILE A 66 -4.91 -5.91 9.15
CA ILE A 66 -3.90 -5.03 8.55
C ILE A 66 -2.61 -5.81 8.30
N TRP A 67 -2.07 -5.75 7.09
CA TRP A 67 -0.74 -6.25 6.77
C TRP A 67 0.13 -5.11 6.31
N GLN A 68 1.36 -5.10 6.79
CA GLN A 68 2.41 -4.23 6.30
C GLN A 68 3.50 -5.10 5.68
N LYS A 69 3.81 -4.87 4.41
CA LYS A 69 4.80 -5.62 3.65
C LYS A 69 5.89 -4.69 3.18
N LEU A 70 7.13 -5.14 3.32
CA LEU A 70 8.34 -4.40 3.00
C LEU A 70 9.10 -5.19 1.95
N TYR A 71 9.24 -4.68 0.74
CA TYR A 71 10.06 -5.30 -0.31
C TYR A 71 11.36 -4.52 -0.46
N LEU A 72 12.50 -5.19 -0.31
CA LEU A 72 13.83 -4.68 -0.67
C LEU A 72 14.07 -5.02 -2.13
N LEU A 73 14.13 -4.04 -3.02
CA LEU A 73 14.34 -4.35 -4.44
C LEU A 73 15.78 -4.87 -4.68
N PRO A 74 15.98 -5.89 -5.55
CA PRO A 74 17.30 -6.46 -5.81
C PRO A 74 18.31 -5.43 -6.29
N GLU A 75 19.58 -5.65 -5.97
CA GLU A 75 20.68 -4.68 -6.16
C GLU A 75 20.89 -4.22 -7.63
N ASP A 76 20.54 -5.08 -8.59
CA ASP A 76 20.62 -4.80 -10.04
C ASP A 76 19.41 -4.03 -10.60
N SER A 77 18.34 -3.89 -9.82
CA SER A 77 17.09 -3.24 -10.20
C SER A 77 16.76 -2.14 -9.19
N LEU A 78 17.18 -0.91 -9.50
CA LEU A 78 16.96 0.28 -8.69
C LEU A 78 17.77 0.23 -7.38
N ARG A 79 18.84 1.01 -7.33
CA ARG A 79 19.76 1.09 -6.18
C ARG A 79 18.98 1.12 -4.86
N ALA A 80 19.11 0.08 -4.02
CA ALA A 80 18.64 0.03 -2.63
C ALA A 80 17.25 0.66 -2.35
N PHE A 81 16.27 0.44 -3.22
CA PHE A 81 14.89 0.90 -3.01
C PHE A 81 14.10 -0.06 -2.15
N CYS A 82 13.20 0.51 -1.37
CA CYS A 82 12.21 -0.22 -0.61
C CYS A 82 10.79 0.16 -1.04
N ASN A 83 9.93 -0.84 -1.23
CA ASN A 83 8.48 -0.67 -1.35
C ASN A 83 7.84 -1.01 -0.01
N ILE A 84 7.14 -0.06 0.61
CA ILE A 84 6.26 -0.32 1.75
C ILE A 84 4.83 -0.39 1.24
N GLU A 85 4.22 -1.55 1.42
CA GLU A 85 2.81 -1.79 1.16
C GLU A 85 2.05 -1.93 2.47
N ILE A 86 0.89 -1.30 2.59
CA ILE A 86 -0.05 -1.53 3.68
C ILE A 86 -1.39 -1.97 3.08
N LEU A 87 -1.84 -3.15 3.50
CA LEU A 87 -3.11 -3.77 3.10
C LEU A 87 -4.07 -3.73 4.29
N ALA A 88 -5.27 -3.17 4.12
CA ALA A 88 -6.41 -3.42 5.00
C ALA A 88 -7.39 -4.37 4.34
N TYR A 89 -7.92 -5.33 5.10
CA TYR A 89 -9.05 -6.18 4.70
C TYR A 89 -10.14 -6.12 5.77
N ASN A 90 -11.33 -5.75 5.35
CA ASN A 90 -12.52 -5.79 6.19
C ASN A 90 -13.10 -7.21 6.14
N ASP A 91 -12.89 -8.01 7.18
CA ASP A 91 -13.39 -9.39 7.27
C ASP A 91 -14.78 -9.47 7.93
N ALA A 92 -15.46 -8.33 8.12
CA ALA A 92 -16.80 -8.25 8.68
C ALA A 92 -17.88 -8.01 7.64
N ALA A 93 -19.12 -8.29 8.07
CA ALA A 93 -20.33 -8.04 7.31
C ALA A 93 -20.78 -6.57 7.29
N ASP A 94 -20.19 -5.73 8.16
CA ASP A 94 -20.46 -4.29 8.23
C ASP A 94 -19.43 -3.49 7.43
N SER A 95 -19.79 -2.27 7.06
CA SER A 95 -18.84 -1.34 6.44
C SER A 95 -18.02 -0.62 7.51
N HIS A 96 -16.75 -0.36 7.20
CA HIS A 96 -15.83 0.33 8.09
C HIS A 96 -15.15 1.48 7.38
N ILE A 97 -14.71 2.48 8.13
CA ILE A 97 -13.82 3.53 7.62
C ILE A 97 -12.43 3.24 8.14
N VAL A 98 -11.43 3.26 7.26
CA VAL A 98 -10.04 3.10 7.68
C VAL A 98 -9.20 4.26 7.21
N GLY A 99 -8.10 4.48 7.91
CA GLY A 99 -7.04 5.35 7.49
C GLY A 99 -5.70 4.79 7.93
N PHE A 100 -4.66 5.28 7.29
CA PHE A 100 -3.29 4.96 7.61
C PHE A 100 -2.48 6.22 7.76
N LYS A 101 -1.55 6.19 8.69
CA LYS A 101 -0.46 7.15 8.77
C LYS A 101 0.84 6.39 8.93
N LEU A 102 1.84 6.80 8.18
CA LEU A 102 3.17 6.22 8.22
C LEU A 102 4.17 7.34 8.52
N PHE A 103 4.97 7.17 9.57
CA PHE A 103 6.11 8.01 9.89
C PHE A 103 7.39 7.25 9.52
N ILE A 104 8.32 7.96 8.88
CA ILE A 104 9.63 7.44 8.50
C ILE A 104 10.67 8.51 8.82
N ASP A 105 11.55 8.18 9.74
CA ASP A 105 12.83 8.86 9.92
C ASP A 105 13.89 8.04 9.15
N PRO A 106 14.33 8.52 7.99
CA PRO A 106 15.28 7.78 7.17
C PRO A 106 16.70 7.76 7.79
N LYS A 107 16.95 8.49 8.90
CA LYS A 107 18.23 8.54 9.64
C LYS A 107 19.42 8.75 8.72
N VAL A 108 19.28 9.72 7.82
CA VAL A 108 20.23 9.97 6.75
C VAL A 108 21.25 11.01 7.24
N GLY A 109 22.46 10.54 7.58
CA GLY A 109 23.58 11.39 7.97
C GLY A 109 23.51 11.93 9.40
N ASP A 110 24.63 12.46 9.89
CA ASP A 110 24.69 13.20 11.15
C ASP A 110 24.43 14.68 10.85
N ASN A 111 23.21 15.15 11.14
CA ASN A 111 22.86 16.58 11.16
C ASN A 111 22.97 17.33 9.79
N PRO A 112 22.43 16.79 8.67
CA PRO A 112 22.44 17.52 7.41
C PRO A 112 21.42 18.67 7.46
N ASN A 113 21.74 19.82 6.87
CA ASN A 113 20.72 20.80 6.47
C ASN A 113 20.19 20.31 5.12
N PRO A 114 19.28 19.33 5.08
CA PRO A 114 19.05 18.55 3.90
C PRO A 114 18.35 19.39 2.84
N VAL A 115 18.72 19.15 1.60
CA VAL A 115 18.06 19.79 0.46
C VAL A 115 17.16 18.77 -0.21
N LEU A 116 15.86 19.08 -0.25
CA LEU A 116 14.84 18.31 -0.95
C LEU A 116 14.60 18.89 -2.33
N GLU A 117 14.65 18.04 -3.34
CA GLU A 117 14.20 18.36 -4.69
C GLU A 117 12.86 17.71 -4.98
N PHE A 118 11.94 18.49 -5.52
CA PHE A 118 10.66 18.06 -6.05
C PHE A 118 10.54 18.49 -7.53
N PRO A 119 9.57 17.95 -8.30
CA PRO A 119 9.28 18.44 -9.66
C PRO A 119 9.04 19.96 -9.73
N THR A 120 8.55 20.55 -8.64
CA THR A 120 8.25 21.99 -8.54
C THR A 120 9.43 22.85 -8.13
N GLY A 121 10.57 22.24 -7.78
CA GLY A 121 11.78 22.94 -7.36
C GLY A 121 12.36 22.41 -6.04
N VAL A 122 13.36 23.14 -5.54
CA VAL A 122 14.21 22.75 -4.42
C VAL A 122 13.78 23.45 -3.14
N GLN A 123 13.82 22.75 -2.01
CA GLN A 123 13.45 23.27 -0.68
C GLN A 123 14.39 22.71 0.39
N ALA A 124 14.81 23.56 1.33
CA ALA A 124 15.59 23.18 2.52
C ALA A 124 14.80 23.43 3.83
N THR A 125 13.49 23.66 3.69
CA THR A 125 12.58 23.97 4.79
C THR A 125 11.42 23.00 4.81
N THR A 126 10.84 22.83 5.99
CA THR A 126 9.59 22.12 6.24
C THR A 126 8.55 22.41 5.15
N CYS A 127 8.01 21.34 4.57
CA CYS A 127 7.00 21.42 3.52
C CYS A 127 5.93 20.34 3.69
N LYS A 128 4.72 20.66 3.19
CA LYS A 128 3.57 19.78 3.26
C LYS A 128 2.76 19.89 1.98
N PHE A 129 2.34 18.75 1.47
CA PHE A 129 1.58 18.62 0.24
C PHE A 129 0.28 17.87 0.51
N THR A 130 -0.79 18.26 -0.18
CA THR A 130 -2.11 17.64 -0.06
C THR A 130 -2.77 17.55 -1.43
N GLY A 131 -3.61 16.52 -1.59
CA GLY A 131 -4.37 16.27 -2.80
C GLY A 131 -3.52 16.36 -4.08
N PRO A 132 -3.91 17.14 -5.10
CA PRO A 132 -3.23 17.18 -6.39
C PRO A 132 -1.84 17.81 -6.34
N ASN A 133 -1.44 18.42 -5.23
CA ASN A 133 -0.13 19.05 -5.07
C ASN A 133 0.93 18.09 -4.52
N ILE A 134 0.58 16.84 -4.21
CA ILE A 134 1.55 15.83 -3.77
C ILE A 134 2.52 15.56 -4.93
N PRO A 135 3.83 15.74 -4.72
CA PRO A 135 4.81 15.65 -5.80
C PRO A 135 4.94 14.20 -6.28
N ALA A 136 5.21 14.02 -7.58
CA ALA A 136 5.40 12.69 -8.16
C ALA A 136 6.64 11.96 -7.63
N TYR A 137 7.66 12.70 -7.19
CA TYR A 137 8.85 12.17 -6.56
C TYR A 137 9.47 13.21 -5.61
N TRP A 138 10.40 12.77 -4.80
CA TRP A 138 11.31 13.63 -4.04
C TRP A 138 12.71 13.03 -4.04
N THR A 139 13.72 13.90 -4.00
CA THR A 139 15.13 13.52 -3.84
C THR A 139 15.73 14.29 -2.68
N LEU A 140 16.49 13.60 -1.84
CA LEU A 140 17.20 14.14 -0.69
C LEU A 140 18.70 14.23 -1.01
N TYR A 141 19.27 15.40 -0.80
CA TYR A 141 20.70 15.67 -0.93
C TYR A 141 21.30 16.06 0.42
N GLU A 142 22.59 15.79 0.58
CA GLU A 142 23.37 16.22 1.74
C GLU A 142 23.48 17.75 1.78
N ASP A 143 23.89 18.34 0.65
CA ASP A 143 24.15 19.77 0.52
C ASP A 143 23.40 20.45 -0.64
N SER A 144 23.45 19.91 -1.86
CA SER A 144 22.82 20.53 -3.03
C SER A 144 22.62 19.56 -4.21
N PRO A 145 21.54 19.72 -5.00
CA PRO A 145 21.36 19.00 -6.27
C PRO A 145 22.44 19.31 -7.32
N ASP A 146 23.14 20.45 -7.22
CA ASP A 146 24.17 20.87 -8.19
C ASP A 146 25.46 20.05 -8.11
N GLN A 147 25.63 19.21 -7.09
CA GLN A 147 26.83 18.36 -6.90
C GLN A 147 26.91 17.20 -7.91
N GLY A 148 25.83 16.95 -8.68
CA GLY A 148 25.80 15.93 -9.73
C GLY A 148 25.34 14.54 -9.25
N GLU A 149 25.21 13.61 -10.20
CA GLU A 149 24.72 12.25 -9.93
C GLU A 149 25.67 11.49 -8.99
N GLY A 150 25.18 11.06 -7.82
CA GLY A 150 25.95 10.30 -6.83
C GLY A 150 25.93 10.88 -5.41
N TYR A 151 25.50 12.14 -5.25
CA TYR A 151 25.41 12.84 -3.96
C TYR A 151 23.99 12.87 -3.35
N SER A 152 23.02 12.21 -4.01
CA SER A 152 21.69 11.99 -3.44
C SER A 152 21.78 10.97 -2.30
N LEU A 153 21.30 11.34 -1.13
CA LEU A 153 21.30 10.48 0.04
C LEU A 153 20.08 9.54 0.09
N ALA A 154 18.92 10.02 -0.33
CA ALA A 154 17.70 9.22 -0.42
C ALA A 154 16.75 9.80 -1.46
N GLN A 155 15.72 9.06 -1.82
CA GLN A 155 14.65 9.53 -2.66
C GLN A 155 13.43 8.62 -2.58
N GLY A 156 12.30 9.07 -3.13
CA GLY A 156 11.09 8.27 -3.11
C GLY A 156 9.96 8.78 -3.99
N VAL A 157 8.93 7.94 -4.07
CA VAL A 157 7.65 8.18 -4.74
C VAL A 157 6.56 8.00 -3.68
N PRO A 158 5.74 9.02 -3.39
CA PRO A 158 4.76 8.99 -2.30
C PRO A 158 3.51 8.15 -2.59
N PHE A 159 3.44 7.47 -3.73
CA PHE A 159 2.32 6.63 -4.12
C PHE A 159 2.76 5.48 -5.03
N GLY A 160 1.94 4.43 -5.10
CA GLY A 160 2.12 3.31 -6.02
C GLY A 160 1.47 3.53 -7.39
N ARG A 161 1.89 2.72 -8.37
CA ARG A 161 1.52 2.85 -9.80
C ARG A 161 0.01 2.89 -10.07
N ASP A 162 -0.81 2.24 -9.23
CA ASP A 162 -2.24 2.03 -9.49
C ASP A 162 -3.14 2.19 -8.22
N MET A 163 -2.64 2.83 -7.16
CA MET A 163 -3.22 2.72 -5.80
C MET A 163 -3.62 4.07 -5.17
N LEU A 164 -4.31 4.02 -4.03
CA LEU A 164 -4.78 5.20 -3.32
C LEU A 164 -3.63 6.17 -3.01
N PHE A 165 -3.73 7.39 -3.54
CA PHE A 165 -2.81 8.48 -3.21
C PHE A 165 -2.97 8.87 -1.73
N PRO A 166 -1.87 9.26 -1.05
CA PRO A 166 -1.99 9.90 0.24
C PRO A 166 -2.87 11.15 0.14
N ASP A 167 -3.61 11.45 1.19
CA ASP A 167 -4.30 12.74 1.35
C ASP A 167 -3.30 13.85 1.74
N GLU A 168 -2.23 13.47 2.45
CA GLU A 168 -1.23 14.38 2.99
C GLU A 168 0.16 13.74 3.04
N VAL A 169 1.17 14.49 2.62
CA VAL A 169 2.59 14.15 2.73
C VAL A 169 3.33 15.33 3.34
N ALA A 170 4.11 15.10 4.39
CA ALA A 170 4.90 16.12 5.06
C ALA A 170 6.38 15.73 5.13
N PHE A 171 7.25 16.72 4.93
CA PHE A 171 8.68 16.66 5.17
C PHE A 171 9.02 17.73 6.20
N ALA A 172 9.50 17.33 7.37
CA ALA A 172 9.78 18.26 8.47
C ALA A 172 10.82 17.69 9.43
N ASN A 173 11.12 18.41 10.52
CA ASN A 173 12.02 17.88 11.52
C ASN A 173 11.40 16.66 12.22
N ALA A 174 12.22 15.64 12.49
CA ALA A 174 11.79 14.40 13.12
C ALA A 174 11.07 14.68 14.44
N SER A 175 11.55 15.64 15.23
CA SER A 175 10.91 16.07 16.48
C SER A 175 9.49 16.63 16.31
N ASP A 176 9.19 17.22 15.16
CA ASP A 176 7.88 17.85 14.89
C ASP A 176 6.86 16.81 14.42
N LEU A 177 7.31 15.83 13.65
CA LEU A 177 6.46 14.75 13.13
C LEU A 177 6.35 13.58 14.11
N ASP A 178 7.39 13.33 14.90
CA ASP A 178 7.37 12.25 15.88
C ASP A 178 6.34 12.53 16.98
N ASN A 179 5.66 11.49 17.44
CA ASN A 179 4.57 11.58 18.42
C ASN A 179 3.34 12.38 17.97
N SER A 180 3.28 12.85 16.71
CA SER A 180 2.02 13.34 16.17
C SER A 180 0.98 12.22 16.19
N GLU A 181 -0.26 12.50 16.56
CA GLU A 181 -1.30 11.47 16.63
C GLU A 181 -1.79 11.10 15.22
N TRP A 182 -2.71 11.89 14.67
CA TRP A 182 -3.30 11.65 13.36
C TRP A 182 -2.84 12.67 12.31
N TYR A 183 -3.04 13.95 12.61
CA TYR A 183 -2.60 15.04 11.76
C TYR A 183 -1.14 15.39 12.03
N PHE A 184 -0.43 15.86 11.00
CA PHE A 184 0.92 16.36 11.15
C PHE A 184 0.87 17.83 11.59
N PRO A 185 1.27 18.17 12.83
CA PRO A 185 1.47 19.56 13.19
C PRO A 185 2.56 20.13 12.27
N PHE A 186 2.25 21.23 11.61
CA PHE A 186 3.09 21.72 10.51
C PHE A 186 3.17 23.24 10.52
N VAL A 187 4.41 23.75 10.48
CA VAL A 187 4.72 25.16 10.28
C VAL A 187 5.62 25.25 9.07
N PRO A 188 5.19 25.87 7.95
CA PRO A 188 6.01 25.96 6.74
C PRO A 188 7.21 26.87 6.92
N GLY A 189 8.28 26.60 6.16
CA GLY A 189 9.43 27.50 6.04
C GLY A 189 10.44 27.42 7.19
N ILE A 190 10.22 26.54 8.17
CA ILE A 190 11.21 26.22 9.21
C ILE A 190 12.36 25.41 8.57
N PRO A 191 13.63 25.74 8.80
CA PRO A 191 14.76 24.93 8.34
C PRO A 191 14.65 23.48 8.84
N ILE A 192 14.98 22.53 7.96
CA ILE A 192 15.07 21.12 8.34
C ILE A 192 16.52 20.86 8.78
N THR A 193 16.71 20.30 9.95
CA THR A 193 18.01 19.89 10.52
C THR A 193 18.08 18.39 10.83
N ASP A 194 16.91 17.75 10.98
CA ASP A 194 16.79 16.31 11.17
C ASP A 194 15.56 15.82 10.40
N LEU A 195 15.73 15.45 9.13
CA LEU A 195 14.59 15.18 8.25
C LEU A 195 13.83 13.91 8.67
N ALA A 196 12.52 14.04 8.82
CA ALA A 196 11.58 12.93 8.75
C ALA A 196 10.47 13.20 7.73
N MET A 197 9.79 12.12 7.37
CA MET A 197 8.68 12.12 6.44
C MET A 197 7.46 11.50 7.09
N ALA A 198 6.29 11.99 6.71
CA ALA A 198 5.06 11.35 7.09
C ALA A 198 4.01 11.38 5.97
N PHE A 199 3.30 10.26 5.84
CA PHE A 199 2.31 10.01 4.81
C PHE A 199 1.00 9.65 5.48
N ARG A 200 -0.12 10.19 5.00
CA ARG A 200 -1.45 9.91 5.57
C ARG A 200 -2.47 9.66 4.49
N TRP A 201 -3.26 8.62 4.70
CA TRP A 201 -4.47 8.27 3.97
C TRP A 201 -5.62 8.24 4.98
N ASP A 202 -6.73 8.87 4.67
CA ASP A 202 -7.84 9.07 5.59
C ASP A 202 -9.18 8.77 4.93
N ASN A 203 -10.16 8.43 5.76
CA ASN A 203 -11.55 8.17 5.34
C ASN A 203 -11.72 7.16 4.18
N ILE A 204 -10.88 6.12 4.11
CA ILE A 204 -11.04 5.03 3.15
C ILE A 204 -12.27 4.20 3.56
N SER A 205 -13.35 4.31 2.80
CA SER A 205 -14.58 3.53 3.06
C SER A 205 -14.44 2.09 2.55
N MET A 206 -14.49 1.15 3.48
CA MET A 206 -14.43 -0.29 3.23
C MET A 206 -15.82 -0.91 3.28
N SER A 207 -16.28 -1.39 2.12
CA SER A 207 -17.43 -2.29 2.07
C SER A 207 -17.12 -3.62 2.78
N PRO A 208 -18.15 -4.41 3.15
CA PRO A 208 -17.96 -5.74 3.69
C PRO A 208 -17.09 -6.61 2.77
N PHE A 209 -16.14 -7.36 3.35
CA PHE A 209 -15.25 -8.27 2.62
C PHE A 209 -14.43 -7.61 1.50
N SER A 210 -14.19 -6.30 1.63
CA SER A 210 -13.33 -5.54 0.72
C SER A 210 -11.95 -5.31 1.33
N TRP A 211 -10.99 -4.96 0.49
CA TRP A 211 -9.66 -4.59 0.92
C TRP A 211 -9.14 -3.39 0.13
N TYR A 212 -8.17 -2.70 0.72
CA TYR A 212 -7.42 -1.61 0.10
C TYR A 212 -5.95 -1.76 0.34
N ILE A 213 -5.15 -1.32 -0.63
CA ILE A 213 -3.71 -1.20 -0.51
C ILE A 213 -3.31 0.25 -0.67
N VAL A 214 -2.38 0.68 0.18
CA VAL A 214 -1.58 1.89 -0.01
C VAL A 214 -0.10 1.52 -0.13
N GLN A 215 0.65 2.26 -0.94
CA GLN A 215 2.05 1.98 -1.23
C GLN A 215 2.88 3.24 -1.28
N ILE A 216 4.14 3.14 -0.82
CA ILE A 216 5.19 4.13 -1.06
C ILE A 216 6.49 3.45 -1.46
N TYR A 217 7.29 4.13 -2.26
CA TYR A 217 8.64 3.71 -2.61
C TYR A 217 9.64 4.70 -2.02
N TYR A 218 10.69 4.23 -1.36
CA TYR A 218 11.81 5.09 -0.97
C TYR A 218 13.10 4.30 -0.79
N GLY A 219 14.25 4.95 -0.97
CA GLY A 219 15.56 4.32 -0.80
C GLY A 219 16.73 5.19 -1.29
N GLY A 220 17.91 4.59 -1.39
CA GLY A 220 19.15 5.31 -1.74
C GLY A 220 19.53 5.23 -3.21
N GLY A 221 19.53 6.37 -3.91
CA GLY A 221 20.06 6.53 -5.27
C GLY A 221 19.02 6.47 -6.38
N TYR A 222 19.44 6.81 -7.61
CA TYR A 222 18.59 7.04 -8.80
C TYR A 222 17.75 5.80 -9.20
N PRO A 223 16.40 5.85 -9.23
CA PRO A 223 15.60 5.13 -10.17
C PRO A 223 15.87 5.84 -11.48
N SER A 224 16.47 5.15 -12.44
CA SER A 224 16.44 5.67 -13.80
C SER A 224 14.97 5.92 -14.16
N PHE A 225 14.54 7.18 -14.13
CA PHE A 225 13.24 7.59 -14.64
C PHE A 225 13.12 7.19 -16.13
N TYR A 226 14.27 6.99 -16.79
CA TYR A 226 14.43 6.37 -18.10
C TYR A 226 13.97 4.90 -18.22
N GLY A 227 13.55 4.23 -17.14
CA GLY A 227 13.04 2.86 -17.16
C GLY A 227 11.51 2.73 -17.07
N ILE A 228 10.81 3.76 -16.59
CA ILE A 228 9.34 3.79 -16.60
C ILE A 228 8.92 4.55 -17.85
N SER A 229 8.92 3.84 -18.99
CA SER A 229 8.28 4.36 -20.19
C SER A 229 6.84 4.80 -19.85
N PRO A 230 6.33 5.91 -20.40
CA PRO A 230 4.89 6.19 -20.41
C PRO A 230 4.07 5.00 -20.94
N ALA A 231 4.66 4.16 -21.79
CA ALA A 231 4.05 2.91 -22.25
C ALA A 231 3.89 1.85 -21.16
N ASN A 232 4.58 1.97 -20.01
CA ASN A 232 4.33 1.16 -18.81
C ASN A 232 3.17 1.75 -18.00
N LEU A 233 3.03 3.08 -17.91
CA LEU A 233 1.83 3.70 -17.32
C LEU A 233 0.55 3.36 -18.12
N ASP A 234 0.70 3.08 -19.42
CA ASP A 234 -0.37 2.68 -20.34
C ASP A 234 -0.51 1.16 -20.56
N ARG A 235 0.17 0.28 -19.81
CA ARG A 235 -0.12 -1.16 -19.91
C ARG A 235 -1.48 -1.44 -19.26
N PRO A 236 -2.52 -1.82 -20.01
CA PRO A 236 -3.81 -2.15 -19.41
C PRO A 236 -3.62 -3.25 -18.38
N ASN A 237 -4.20 -3.06 -17.19
CA ASN A 237 -4.16 -3.94 -16.02
C ASN A 237 -3.99 -5.42 -16.40
N THR A 238 -2.84 -6.01 -16.05
CA THR A 238 -2.38 -7.33 -16.50
C THR A 238 -3.05 -8.50 -15.74
N VAL A 239 -4.29 -8.28 -15.32
CA VAL A 239 -5.19 -9.33 -14.84
C VAL A 239 -6.40 -9.37 -15.76
N GLU A 240 -6.52 -10.47 -16.48
CA GLU A 240 -7.63 -10.69 -17.40
C GLU A 240 -8.71 -11.53 -16.72
N LEU A 241 -9.90 -10.96 -16.59
CA LEU A 241 -11.08 -11.68 -16.09
C LEU A 241 -11.91 -12.18 -17.28
N GLY A 242 -11.84 -13.48 -17.53
CA GLY A 242 -12.57 -14.10 -18.63
C GLY A 242 -14.06 -14.25 -18.35
N ARG A 243 -14.79 -14.72 -19.37
CA ARG A 243 -16.24 -14.88 -19.30
C ARG A 243 -16.60 -16.12 -18.47
N PRO A 244 -17.58 -16.04 -17.55
CA PRO A 244 -18.07 -17.19 -16.83
C PRO A 244 -18.66 -18.25 -17.76
N TYR A 245 -18.38 -19.54 -17.50
CA TYR A 245 -18.94 -20.65 -18.26
C TYR A 245 -19.20 -21.91 -17.40
N PRO A 246 -20.31 -22.64 -17.64
CA PRO A 246 -21.47 -22.19 -18.41
C PRO A 246 -22.12 -20.96 -17.73
N ASN A 247 -22.79 -20.12 -18.50
CA ASN A 247 -23.54 -18.98 -17.98
C ASN A 247 -24.69 -18.62 -18.96
N PRO A 248 -25.96 -18.88 -18.61
CA PRO A 248 -26.46 -19.31 -17.30
C PRO A 248 -25.99 -20.70 -16.84
N PHE A 249 -26.04 -20.98 -15.54
CA PHE A 249 -25.64 -22.27 -14.95
C PHE A 249 -26.67 -22.79 -13.95
N ASN A 250 -26.70 -24.11 -13.75
CA ASN A 250 -27.60 -24.78 -12.81
C ASN A 250 -26.88 -25.28 -11.54
N ALA A 251 -25.75 -25.98 -11.69
CA ALA A 251 -25.03 -26.54 -10.54
C ALA A 251 -23.66 -25.89 -10.26
N ARG A 252 -22.96 -25.45 -11.30
CA ARG A 252 -21.62 -24.87 -11.16
C ARG A 252 -21.28 -23.96 -12.32
N VAL A 253 -20.57 -22.88 -12.02
CA VAL A 253 -19.93 -22.00 -13.00
C VAL A 253 -18.43 -21.94 -12.74
N SER A 254 -17.67 -21.82 -13.82
CA SER A 254 -16.24 -21.53 -13.80
C SER A 254 -16.02 -20.10 -14.28
N VAL A 255 -15.27 -19.30 -13.53
CA VAL A 255 -14.87 -17.94 -13.91
C VAL A 255 -13.36 -17.95 -14.12
N PRO A 256 -12.89 -18.06 -15.36
CA PRO A 256 -11.46 -18.08 -15.66
C PRO A 256 -10.84 -16.69 -15.44
N PHE A 257 -9.62 -16.65 -14.96
CA PHE A 257 -8.82 -15.44 -14.91
C PHE A 257 -7.33 -15.74 -15.11
N GLU A 258 -6.58 -14.73 -15.55
CA GLU A 258 -5.14 -14.85 -15.80
C GLU A 258 -4.38 -13.77 -15.04
N ILE A 259 -3.29 -14.15 -14.39
CA ILE A 259 -2.31 -13.26 -13.76
C ILE A 259 -1.06 -13.25 -14.63
N ILE A 260 -0.71 -12.08 -15.16
CA ILE A 260 0.41 -11.93 -16.09
C ILE A 260 1.56 -11.16 -15.41
N GLU A 261 2.79 -11.52 -15.78
CA GLU A 261 4.08 -10.89 -15.44
C GLU A 261 4.59 -11.09 -14.00
N ARG A 262 3.75 -10.91 -12.98
CA ARG A 262 4.19 -10.96 -11.57
C ARG A 262 3.08 -11.42 -10.62
N PRO A 263 3.42 -11.85 -9.38
CA PRO A 263 2.42 -12.15 -8.36
C PRO A 263 1.54 -10.94 -8.06
N ARG A 264 0.25 -11.17 -7.81
CA ARG A 264 -0.73 -10.10 -7.53
C ARG A 264 -1.63 -10.47 -6.37
N LEU A 265 -2.04 -9.49 -5.58
CA LEU A 265 -3.00 -9.72 -4.50
C LEU A 265 -4.39 -9.76 -5.12
N VAL A 266 -5.05 -10.92 -5.04
CA VAL A 266 -6.34 -11.19 -5.66
C VAL A 266 -7.38 -11.50 -4.59
N SER A 267 -8.57 -10.94 -4.74
CA SER A 267 -9.78 -11.45 -4.08
C SER A 267 -10.96 -11.39 -5.03
N TRP A 268 -12.04 -12.09 -4.68
CA TRP A 268 -13.29 -11.98 -5.41
C TRP A 268 -14.49 -12.10 -4.47
N ASN A 269 -15.57 -11.44 -4.86
CA ASN A 269 -16.85 -11.46 -4.17
C ASN A 269 -17.96 -11.71 -5.18
N ILE A 270 -19.00 -12.39 -4.74
CA ILE A 270 -20.25 -12.58 -5.48
C ILE A 270 -21.34 -11.81 -4.76
N TYR A 271 -22.05 -10.98 -5.52
CA TYR A 271 -23.11 -10.13 -5.04
C TYR A 271 -24.46 -10.56 -5.61
N ASP A 272 -25.51 -10.48 -4.80
CA ASP A 272 -26.88 -10.44 -5.33
C ASP A 272 -27.18 -9.05 -5.95
N ILE A 273 -28.35 -8.90 -6.59
CA ILE A 273 -28.71 -7.66 -7.31
C ILE A 273 -28.77 -6.44 -6.38
N THR A 274 -29.01 -6.66 -5.09
CA THR A 274 -29.12 -5.59 -4.08
C THR A 274 -27.75 -5.08 -3.64
N GLY A 275 -26.67 -5.74 -4.08
CA GLY A 275 -25.30 -5.41 -3.71
C GLY A 275 -24.83 -6.10 -2.42
N ARG A 276 -25.60 -7.05 -1.88
CA ARG A 276 -25.18 -7.84 -0.72
C ARG A 276 -24.20 -8.93 -1.16
N VAL A 277 -23.09 -9.06 -0.45
CA VAL A 277 -22.12 -10.16 -0.65
C VAL A 277 -22.77 -11.46 -0.19
N VAL A 278 -22.83 -12.43 -1.10
CA VAL A 278 -23.35 -13.79 -0.83
C VAL A 278 -22.24 -14.84 -0.78
N ARG A 279 -21.11 -14.58 -1.44
CA ARG A 279 -19.90 -15.42 -1.41
C ARG A 279 -18.67 -14.52 -1.46
N HIS A 280 -17.63 -14.83 -0.70
CA HIS A 280 -16.36 -14.09 -0.77
C HIS A 280 -15.12 -15.00 -0.73
N SER A 281 -14.00 -14.43 -1.14
CA SER A 281 -12.66 -14.95 -0.87
C SER A 281 -11.89 -13.97 0.00
N LYS A 282 -10.94 -14.50 0.76
CA LYS A 282 -9.92 -13.66 1.39
C LYS A 282 -8.94 -13.17 0.32
N PRO A 283 -8.27 -12.03 0.53
CA PRO A 283 -7.20 -11.57 -0.35
C PRO A 283 -5.98 -12.50 -0.24
N GLU A 284 -5.49 -12.99 -1.36
CA GLU A 284 -4.35 -13.90 -1.44
C GLU A 284 -3.41 -13.50 -2.59
N TYR A 285 -2.11 -13.68 -2.41
CA TYR A 285 -1.18 -13.50 -3.51
C TYR A 285 -1.24 -14.72 -4.43
N ILE A 286 -1.48 -14.47 -5.71
CA ILE A 286 -1.51 -15.48 -6.76
C ILE A 286 -0.34 -15.22 -7.71
N GLU A 287 0.47 -16.24 -7.93
CA GLU A 287 1.59 -16.24 -8.89
C GLU A 287 1.11 -16.05 -10.35
N PRO A 288 1.99 -15.69 -11.29
CA PRO A 288 1.63 -15.64 -12.70
C PRO A 288 1.11 -17.00 -13.22
N GLY A 289 0.00 -16.97 -13.96
CA GLY A 289 -0.61 -18.18 -14.52
C GLY A 289 -2.10 -18.03 -14.83
N GLN A 290 -2.69 -19.12 -15.33
CA GLN A 290 -4.12 -19.23 -15.61
C GLN A 290 -4.85 -19.97 -14.50
N TYR A 291 -5.94 -19.38 -14.03
CA TYR A 291 -6.70 -19.83 -12.89
C TYR A 291 -8.20 -19.82 -13.20
N SER A 292 -9.00 -20.44 -12.33
CA SER A 292 -10.45 -20.44 -12.46
C SER A 292 -11.11 -20.54 -11.09
N VAL A 293 -11.98 -19.58 -10.80
CA VAL A 293 -12.85 -19.65 -9.63
C VAL A 293 -14.03 -20.55 -9.98
N ARG A 294 -14.25 -21.60 -9.18
CA ARG A 294 -15.41 -22.48 -9.30
C ARG A 294 -16.41 -22.14 -8.22
N TRP A 295 -17.64 -21.84 -8.63
CA TRP A 295 -18.74 -21.56 -7.72
C TRP A 295 -19.92 -22.46 -8.00
N ASP A 296 -20.54 -22.97 -6.93
CA ASP A 296 -21.63 -23.93 -6.93
C ASP A 296 -23.01 -23.30 -6.68
N GLY A 297 -23.10 -21.96 -6.75
CA GLY A 297 -24.35 -21.24 -6.49
C GLY A 297 -24.73 -21.15 -5.00
N ARG A 298 -23.85 -21.55 -4.08
CA ARG A 298 -24.11 -21.47 -2.62
C ARG A 298 -23.49 -20.23 -1.99
N SER A 299 -24.13 -19.75 -0.94
CA SER A 299 -23.59 -18.68 -0.09
C SER A 299 -22.40 -19.14 0.75
N ASP A 300 -21.71 -18.22 1.43
CA ASP A 300 -20.66 -18.54 2.41
C ASP A 300 -21.15 -19.42 3.57
N TYR A 301 -22.45 -19.36 3.90
CA TYR A 301 -23.07 -20.19 4.92
C TYR A 301 -23.53 -21.57 4.39
N GLY A 302 -23.22 -21.90 3.14
CA GLY A 302 -23.57 -23.18 2.50
C GLY A 302 -25.01 -23.29 2.00
N GLY A 303 -25.85 -22.30 2.28
CA GLY A 303 -27.24 -22.24 1.80
C GLY A 303 -27.32 -22.02 0.29
N GLU A 304 -28.29 -22.69 -0.34
CA GLU A 304 -28.62 -22.50 -1.76
C GLU A 304 -29.17 -21.10 -2.00
N LEU A 305 -28.74 -20.48 -3.10
CA LEU A 305 -29.23 -19.18 -3.52
C LEU A 305 -30.29 -19.35 -4.60
N ALA A 306 -31.29 -18.48 -4.58
CA ALA A 306 -32.37 -18.52 -5.55
C ALA A 306 -31.88 -18.28 -6.98
N SER A 307 -32.60 -18.85 -7.95
CA SER A 307 -32.47 -18.47 -9.37
C SER A 307 -32.48 -16.95 -9.56
N GLY A 308 -31.58 -16.43 -10.39
CA GLY A 308 -31.47 -14.99 -10.60
C GLY A 308 -30.13 -14.52 -11.14
N VAL A 309 -30.00 -13.20 -11.20
CA VAL A 309 -28.77 -12.52 -11.64
C VAL A 309 -27.89 -12.24 -10.43
N TYR A 310 -26.60 -12.50 -10.58
CA TYR A 310 -25.56 -12.21 -9.60
C TYR A 310 -24.39 -11.51 -10.29
N LEU A 311 -23.56 -10.83 -9.50
CA LEU A 311 -22.35 -10.17 -10.01
C LEU A 311 -21.12 -10.79 -9.36
N PHE A 312 -20.23 -11.36 -10.17
CA PHE A 312 -18.90 -11.76 -9.74
C PHE A 312 -17.96 -10.57 -9.91
N SER A 313 -17.37 -10.06 -8.84
CA SER A 313 -16.34 -9.04 -8.92
C SER A 313 -15.02 -9.58 -8.39
N MET A 314 -13.95 -9.35 -9.14
CA MET A 314 -12.58 -9.67 -8.74
C MET A 314 -11.77 -8.39 -8.60
N TRP A 315 -10.96 -8.32 -7.56
CA TRP A 315 -9.96 -7.29 -7.34
C TRP A 315 -8.58 -7.89 -7.54
N ALA A 316 -7.72 -7.18 -8.26
CA ALA A 316 -6.30 -7.49 -8.35
C ALA A 316 -5.49 -6.20 -8.20
N ASP A 317 -4.64 -6.13 -7.18
CA ASP A 317 -3.86 -4.93 -6.81
C ASP A 317 -4.70 -3.63 -6.76
N GLY A 318 -5.95 -3.72 -6.28
CA GLY A 318 -6.89 -2.59 -6.18
C GLY A 318 -7.76 -2.38 -7.42
N VAL A 319 -7.43 -3.00 -8.56
CA VAL A 319 -8.23 -2.92 -9.79
C VAL A 319 -9.40 -3.88 -9.73
N ARG A 320 -10.63 -3.35 -9.89
CA ARG A 320 -11.85 -4.16 -9.95
C ARG A 320 -12.22 -4.55 -11.40
N ARG A 321 -12.62 -5.80 -11.58
CA ARG A 321 -13.27 -6.33 -12.79
C ARG A 321 -14.52 -7.10 -12.40
N THR A 322 -15.60 -6.98 -13.19
CA THR A 322 -16.90 -7.58 -12.85
C THR A 322 -17.47 -8.35 -14.03
N GLN A 323 -18.04 -9.52 -13.75
CA GLN A 323 -18.78 -10.35 -14.69
C GLN A 323 -20.18 -10.63 -14.15
N ARG A 324 -21.16 -10.74 -15.05
CA ARG A 324 -22.52 -11.13 -14.70
C ARG A 324 -22.63 -12.65 -14.64
N LEU A 325 -23.26 -13.17 -13.59
CA LEU A 325 -23.62 -14.58 -13.44
C LEU A 325 -25.15 -14.73 -13.46
N VAL A 326 -25.66 -15.84 -13.99
CA VAL A 326 -27.08 -16.18 -13.99
C VAL A 326 -27.26 -17.61 -13.50
N ILE A 327 -27.97 -17.76 -12.38
CA ILE A 327 -28.37 -19.06 -11.82
C ILE A 327 -29.73 -19.43 -12.41
N LEU A 328 -29.85 -20.66 -12.89
CA LEU A 328 -31.10 -21.32 -13.27
C LEU A 328 -31.29 -22.56 -12.42
N GLU A 329 -32.38 -22.66 -11.68
CA GLU A 329 -32.83 -23.93 -11.09
C GLU A 329 -33.20 -24.97 -12.15
#